data_AF-A0A954ZYV0-F1
#
_entry.id   AF-A0A954ZYV0-F1
#
_cell.length_a   1.000
_cell.length_b   1.000
_cell.length_c   1.000
_cell.angle_alpha   90.00
_cell.angle_beta   90.00
_cell.angle_gamma   90.00
#
_symmetry.space_group_name_H-M   'P 1'
#
loop_
_entity.id
_entity.type
_entity.pdbx_description
1 polymer ?
#
loop_
_entity_poly.entity_id
_entity_poly.type
_entity_poly.pdbx_seq_one_letter_code
_entity_poly.pdbx_strand_id
1 'polypeptide(L)'
;MEEILHNITSDRGMFTIAVVFGVGGLIALMGIFFGTIKSTGETKEREKSRREIAAYIAEGSMTPEDGERILNAGNPKSSTELALEHQARCANPKRA
;
A
#
# COMPACT_ATOMS: atom_id res chain seq x y z
N MET A 1 -4.66 -39.55 25.55
CA MET A 1 -4.64 -38.13 25.10
C MET A 1 -5.00 -37.16 26.21
N GLU A 2 -5.78 -37.56 27.22
CA GLU A 2 -6.11 -36.66 28.35
C GLU A 2 -4.95 -36.43 29.33
N GLU A 3 -4.05 -37.41 29.50
CA GLU A 3 -2.86 -37.25 30.36
C GLU A 3 -1.86 -36.21 29.83
N ILE A 4 -1.73 -36.09 28.51
CA ILE A 4 -0.82 -35.13 27.86
C ILE A 4 -1.35 -33.69 28.04
N LEU A 5 -2.66 -33.51 27.97
CA LEU A 5 -3.29 -32.20 28.21
C LEU A 5 -3.12 -31.74 29.67
N HIS A 6 -3.22 -32.67 30.62
CA HIS A 6 -3.09 -32.34 32.04
C HIS A 6 -1.66 -31.96 32.41
N ASN A 7 -0.65 -32.61 31.81
CA ASN A 7 0.76 -32.32 32.09
C ASN A 7 1.23 -30.98 31.48
N ILE A 8 0.68 -30.55 30.34
CA ILE A 8 0.98 -29.26 29.71
C ILE A 8 0.31 -28.10 30.45
N THR A 9 -0.87 -28.31 31.04
CA THR A 9 -1.62 -27.27 31.77
C THR A 9 -1.09 -27.08 33.20
N SER A 10 -0.44 -28.10 33.78
CA SER A 10 0.04 -28.09 35.17
C SER A 10 1.23 -27.14 35.41
N ASP A 11 2.06 -26.90 34.39
CA ASP A 11 3.19 -25.96 34.47
C ASP A 11 2.84 -24.62 33.81
N ARG A 12 2.50 -23.61 34.64
CA ARG A 12 2.12 -22.26 34.18
C ARG A 12 3.17 -21.62 33.25
N GLY A 13 4.45 -21.99 33.38
CA GLY A 13 5.54 -21.46 32.57
C GLY A 13 5.53 -22.02 31.14
N MET A 14 5.41 -23.34 30.99
CA MET A 14 5.30 -23.95 29.66
C MET A 14 4.04 -23.54 28.91
N PHE A 15 2.90 -23.41 29.60
CA PHE A 15 1.65 -22.98 28.96
C PHE A 15 1.74 -21.56 28.40
N THR A 16 2.32 -20.62 29.15
CA THR A 16 2.46 -19.22 28.70
C THR A 16 3.41 -19.09 27.51
N ILE A 17 4.52 -19.83 27.50
CA ILE A 17 5.45 -19.88 26.36
C ILE A 17 4.75 -20.46 25.14
N ALA A 18 4.07 -21.60 25.28
CA ALA A 18 3.37 -22.25 24.16
C ALA A 18 2.30 -21.34 23.54
N VAL A 19 1.53 -20.61 24.35
CA VAL A 19 0.51 -19.67 23.86
C VAL A 19 1.12 -18.48 23.15
N VAL A 20 2.17 -17.86 23.70
CA VAL A 20 2.81 -16.68 23.09
C VAL A 20 3.44 -17.03 21.74
N PHE A 21 4.17 -18.14 21.65
CA PHE A 21 4.81 -18.55 20.40
C PHE A 21 3.80 -19.14 19.40
N GLY A 22 2.82 -19.91 19.87
CA GLY A 22 1.78 -20.48 19.00
C GLY A 22 0.85 -19.43 18.41
N VAL A 23 0.24 -18.62 19.28
CA VAL A 23 -0.70 -17.56 18.85
C VAL A 23 0.04 -16.41 18.18
N GLY A 24 1.19 -16.00 18.73
CA GLY A 24 2.02 -14.95 18.13
C GLY A 24 2.55 -15.35 16.74
N GLY A 25 2.97 -16.60 16.57
CA GLY A 25 3.38 -17.14 15.28
C GLY A 25 2.24 -17.13 14.25
N LEU A 26 1.02 -17.50 14.67
CA LEU A 26 -0.15 -17.48 13.78
C LEU A 26 -0.50 -16.06 13.31
N ILE A 27 -0.47 -15.08 14.21
CA ILE A 27 -0.73 -13.67 13.87
C ILE A 27 0.34 -13.14 12.91
N ALA A 28 1.60 -13.45 13.15
CA ALA A 28 2.71 -13.05 12.28
C ALA A 28 2.55 -13.62 10.86
N LEU A 29 2.21 -14.90 10.75
CA LEU A 29 1.93 -15.54 9.45
C LEU A 29 0.79 -14.83 8.73
N MET A 30 -0.33 -14.60 9.41
CA MET A 30 -1.46 -13.87 8.82
C MET A 30 -1.06 -12.48 8.33
N GLY A 31 -0.25 -11.73 9.08
CA GLY A 31 0.26 -10.42 8.67
C GLY A 31 1.02 -10.47 7.34
N ILE A 32 1.88 -11.47 7.16
CA ILE A 32 2.65 -11.66 5.91
C ILE A 32 1.71 -11.98 4.73
N PHE A 33 0.71 -12.85 4.95
CA PHE A 33 -0.28 -13.19 3.92
C PHE A 33 -1.07 -11.96 3.46
N PHE A 34 -1.61 -11.17 4.40
CA PHE A 34 -2.36 -9.96 4.07
C PHE A 34 -1.48 -8.90 3.39
N GLY A 35 -0.22 -8.76 3.82
CA GLY A 35 0.74 -7.87 3.17
C GLY A 35 0.98 -8.20 1.69
N THR A 36 1.09 -9.49 1.37
CA THR A 36 1.35 -9.97 0.01
C THR A 36 0.14 -9.76 -0.92
N ILE A 37 -1.07 -10.02 -0.42
CA ILE A 37 -2.33 -9.81 -1.15
C ILE A 37 -2.49 -8.33 -1.49
N LYS A 38 -2.27 -7.45 -0.51
CA LYS A 38 -2.38 -5.99 -0.71
C LYS A 38 -1.46 -5.49 -1.82
N SER A 39 -0.18 -5.87 -1.77
CA SER A 39 0.82 -5.43 -2.75
C SER A 39 0.48 -5.89 -4.18
N THR A 40 -0.01 -7.14 -4.30
CA THR A 40 -0.43 -7.69 -5.60
C THR A 40 -1.67 -6.99 -6.14
N GLY A 41 -2.65 -6.70 -5.27
CA GLY A 41 -3.86 -5.98 -5.64
C GLY A 41 -3.57 -4.58 -6.18
N GLU A 42 -2.73 -3.81 -5.47
CA GLU A 42 -2.36 -2.45 -5.91
C GLU A 42 -1.70 -2.43 -7.29
N THR A 43 -0.85 -3.40 -7.59
CA THR A 43 -0.17 -3.48 -8.89
C THR A 43 -1.17 -3.75 -10.01
N LYS A 44 -2.10 -4.70 -9.79
CA LYS A 44 -3.14 -5.04 -10.76
C LYS A 44 -4.07 -3.87 -11.06
N GLU A 45 -4.53 -3.16 -10.02
CA GLU A 45 -5.41 -2.01 -10.20
C GLU A 45 -4.72 -0.85 -10.92
N ARG A 46 -3.42 -0.62 -10.66
CA ARG A 46 -2.62 0.38 -11.39
C ARG A 46 -2.49 0.02 -12.87
N GLU A 47 -2.22 -1.24 -13.20
CA GLU A 47 -2.13 -1.68 -14.59
C GLU A 47 -3.48 -1.59 -15.30
N LYS A 48 -4.56 -1.97 -14.62
CA LYS A 48 -5.94 -1.87 -15.13
C LYS A 48 -6.30 -0.41 -15.42
N SER A 49 -6.07 0.49 -14.48
CA SER A 49 -6.31 1.93 -14.64
C SER A 49 -5.53 2.51 -15.83
N ARG A 50 -4.26 2.12 -16.03
CA ARG A 50 -3.47 2.55 -17.20
C ARG A 50 -4.07 2.10 -18.52
N ARG A 51 -4.62 0.89 -18.58
CA ARG A 51 -5.30 0.37 -19.79
C ARG A 51 -6.61 1.10 -20.05
N GLU A 52 -7.38 1.40 -19.01
CA GLU A 52 -8.62 2.16 -19.11
C GLU A 52 -8.37 3.60 -19.59
N ILE A 53 -7.35 4.27 -19.04
CA ILE A 53 -6.94 5.62 -19.50
C ILE A 53 -6.56 5.58 -21.00
N ALA A 54 -5.80 4.59 -21.43
CA ALA A 54 -5.45 4.44 -22.84
C ALA A 54 -6.67 4.22 -23.74
N ALA A 55 -7.67 3.46 -23.28
CA ALA A 55 -8.92 3.28 -23.98
C ALA A 55 -9.72 4.60 -24.07
N TYR A 56 -9.84 5.36 -22.98
CA TYR A 56 -10.51 6.66 -22.99
C TYR A 56 -9.85 7.68 -23.91
N ILE A 57 -8.52 7.67 -24.01
CA ILE A 57 -7.78 8.49 -24.97
C ILE A 57 -8.07 8.03 -26.41
N ALA A 58 -8.08 6.72 -26.67
CA ALA A 58 -8.37 6.16 -27.99
C ALA A 58 -9.83 6.41 -28.44
N GLU A 59 -10.77 6.40 -27.49
CA GLU A 59 -12.18 6.75 -27.70
C GLU A 59 -12.40 8.25 -27.83
N GLY A 60 -11.42 9.08 -27.46
CA GLY A 60 -11.50 10.54 -27.48
C GLY A 60 -12.34 11.15 -26.35
N SER A 61 -12.69 10.37 -25.33
CA SER A 61 -13.41 10.86 -24.14
C SER A 61 -12.49 11.52 -23.11
N MET A 62 -11.17 11.40 -23.29
CA MET A 62 -10.13 12.02 -22.46
C MET A 62 -8.99 12.53 -23.34
N THR A 63 -8.42 13.70 -22.99
CA THR A 63 -7.23 14.22 -23.68
C THR A 63 -5.95 13.51 -23.18
N PRO A 64 -4.91 13.34 -24.02
CA PRO A 64 -3.64 12.79 -23.58
C PRO A 64 -3.02 13.56 -22.40
N GLU A 65 -3.17 14.88 -22.38
CA GLU A 65 -2.66 15.76 -21.32
C GLU A 65 -3.37 15.50 -19.99
N ASP A 66 -4.68 15.28 -20.01
CA ASP A 66 -5.43 14.90 -18.82
C ASP A 66 -5.06 13.49 -18.34
N GLY A 67 -4.82 12.56 -19.27
CA GLY A 67 -4.30 11.23 -18.96
C GLY A 67 -2.95 11.27 -18.26
N GLU A 68 -2.02 12.11 -18.72
CA GLU A 68 -0.72 12.33 -18.07
C GLU A 68 -0.90 12.85 -16.63
N ARG A 69 -1.81 13.81 -16.42
CA ARG A 69 -2.10 14.36 -15.09
C ARG A 69 -2.66 13.31 -14.13
N ILE A 70 -3.56 12.46 -14.60
CA ILE A 70 -4.14 11.37 -13.78
C ILE A 70 -3.08 10.33 -13.43
N LEU A 71 -2.23 9.95 -14.39
CA LEU A 71 -1.14 9.00 -14.16
C LEU A 71 -0.08 9.51 -13.17
N ASN A 72 0.10 10.83 -13.11
CA ASN A 72 1.00 11.50 -12.19
C ASN A 72 0.36 11.90 -10.85
N ALA A 73 -0.97 11.76 -10.71
CA ALA A 73 -1.68 12.08 -9.49
C ALA A 73 -1.28 11.09 -8.38
N GLY A 74 -0.81 11.62 -7.24
CA GLY A 74 -0.40 10.83 -6.08
C GLY A 74 1.10 10.53 -5.97
N ASN A 75 1.95 11.07 -6.86
CA ASN A 75 3.39 11.06 -6.63
C ASN A 75 3.78 12.24 -5.69
N PRO A 76 4.20 11.99 -4.43
CA PRO A 76 4.53 13.07 -3.49
C PRO A 76 5.71 13.91 -3.98
N LYS A 77 6.60 13.34 -4.80
CA LYS A 77 7.70 14.09 -5.44
C LYS A 77 7.18 15.17 -6.37
N SER A 78 6.19 14.87 -7.21
CA SER A 78 5.63 15.87 -8.13
C SER A 78 4.87 16.96 -7.38
N SER A 79 4.18 16.61 -6.29
CA SER A 79 3.46 17.60 -5.46
C SER A 79 4.40 18.56 -4.75
N THR A 80 5.54 18.05 -4.24
CA THR A 80 6.58 18.87 -3.60
C THR A 80 7.29 19.74 -4.62
N GLU A 81 7.59 19.21 -5.80
CA GLU A 81 8.23 19.96 -6.90
C GLU A 81 7.32 21.07 -7.44
N LEU A 82 6.02 20.79 -7.61
CA LEU A 82 5.00 21.80 -7.94
C LEU A 82 4.89 22.88 -6.86
N ALA A 83 4.90 22.51 -5.58
CA ALA A 83 4.87 23.47 -4.48
C ALA A 83 6.13 24.35 -4.45
N LEU A 84 7.30 23.77 -4.72
CA LEU A 84 8.57 24.49 -4.83
C LEU A 84 8.59 25.44 -6.03
N GLU A 85 8.09 25.02 -7.19
CA GLU A 85 7.99 25.90 -8.37
C GLU A 85 7.02 27.06 -8.12
N HIS A 86 5.88 26.78 -7.47
CA HIS A 86 4.89 27.82 -7.13
C HIS A 86 5.47 28.83 -6.13
N GLN A 87 6.22 28.35 -5.13
CA GLN A 87 6.93 29.19 -4.18
C GLN A 87 8.02 30.04 -4.86
N ALA A 88 8.79 29.45 -5.80
CA ALA A 88 9.80 30.18 -6.57
C ALA A 88 9.19 31.24 -7.50
N ARG A 89 7.99 30.99 -8.04
CA ARG A 89 7.25 31.96 -8.85
C ARG A 89 6.73 33.13 -8.02
N CYS A 90 6.19 32.87 -6.82
CA CYS A 90 5.77 33.92 -5.90
C CYS A 90 6.93 34.73 -5.31
N ALA A 91 8.12 34.13 -5.17
CA ALA A 91 9.32 34.81 -4.66
C ALA A 91 10.05 35.69 -5.69
N ASN A 92 9.70 35.60 -6.99
CA ASN A 92 10.37 36.37 -8.04
C ASN A 92 9.45 37.44 -8.66
N PRO A 93 9.53 38.71 -8.19
CA PRO A 93 8.69 39.81 -8.70
C PRO A 93 9.10 40.30 -10.10
N LYS A 94 10.14 39.75 -10.73
CA LYS A 94 10.66 40.20 -12.03
C LYS A 94 10.17 39.36 -13.23
N ARG A 95 9.25 38.42 -13.02
CA ARG A 95 8.71 37.51 -14.06
C ARG A 95 7.23 37.75 -14.40
N ALA A 96 6.63 38.81 -13.85
CA ALA A 96 5.28 39.28 -14.17
C ALA A 96 5.33 40.38 -15.24
#